data_AF-A0A968VYD8-F1
#
_entry.id   AF-A0A968VYD8-F1
#
_cell.length_a   1.000
_cell.length_b   1.000
_cell.length_c   1.000
_cell.angle_alpha   90.00
_cell.angle_beta   90.00
_cell.angle_gamma   90.00
#
_symmetry.space_group_name_H-M   'P 1'
#
loop_
_entity.id
_entity.type
_entity.pdbx_description
1 polymer ?
#
loop_
_entity_poly.entity_id
_entity_poly.type
_entity_poly.pdbx_seq_one_letter_code
_entity_poly.pdbx_strand_id
1 'polypeptide(L)'
;MLDFGSKILHQSGSFPATLNAKWLHGLPARYMNAIVEATIASGNTHFKDFPGYVFNDPTKTFDTEEKTVFEGPTDATGSASFSPSFNVGTRAPGMLTAQFKTRVFEKGGDFSVDRYTIPYSPYKGYVGVKVPEGKGWNGALYSNEPNVISVVTVNENGDPVNRNALKIQIFSVSWRWWWEHNDDYDLARYVRNTHNNLLKTDYVDTKDGKALYQMNLGGNYYGRKLILITDPATGHTTGQTFYTTYKGWWDNNGGDNPGGAEMLVFNTNKNNIALAKRYR
;
A
#
# COMPACT_ATOMS: atom_id res chain seq x y z
N MET A 1 18.98 -12.72 21.59
CA MET A 1 19.20 -11.99 20.33
C MET A 1 19.01 -12.94 19.17
N LEU A 2 18.13 -12.57 18.25
CA LEU A 2 17.86 -13.32 17.04
C LEU A 2 18.60 -12.68 15.85
N ASP A 3 19.18 -13.49 14.97
CA ASP A 3 19.89 -13.04 13.77
C ASP A 3 19.56 -13.96 12.58
N PHE A 4 19.27 -13.35 11.42
CA PHE A 4 18.95 -14.03 10.16
C PHE A 4 20.07 -13.93 9.12
N GLY A 5 21.13 -13.16 9.37
CA GLY A 5 22.20 -12.89 8.41
C GLY A 5 21.75 -12.11 7.16
N SER A 6 20.49 -11.67 7.10
CA SER A 6 19.93 -10.88 6.01
C SER A 6 19.20 -9.64 6.54
N LYS A 7 19.06 -8.63 5.68
CA LYS A 7 18.29 -7.41 6.00
C LYS A 7 16.81 -7.53 5.62
N ILE A 8 16.48 -8.47 4.74
CA ILE A 8 15.13 -8.72 4.20
C ILE A 8 14.94 -10.23 4.13
N LEU A 9 13.73 -10.70 4.46
CA LEU A 9 13.27 -12.07 4.24
C LEU A 9 12.42 -12.12 2.96
N HIS A 10 12.33 -13.27 2.31
CA HIS A 10 11.61 -13.43 1.03
C HIS A 10 10.61 -14.59 1.06
N GLN A 11 9.66 -14.60 0.13
CA GLN A 11 8.70 -15.71 0.00
C GLN A 11 9.31 -17.02 -0.45
N SER A 12 10.34 -16.96 -1.29
CA SER A 12 11.09 -18.14 -1.68
C SER A 12 12.45 -18.10 -1.01
N GLY A 13 12.73 -19.09 -0.16
CA GLY A 13 13.99 -19.19 0.55
C GLY A 13 13.86 -19.99 1.85
N SER A 14 14.99 -20.54 2.29
CA SER A 14 15.19 -20.93 3.68
C SER A 14 16.00 -19.82 4.32
N PHE A 15 15.61 -19.39 5.52
CA PHE A 15 16.28 -18.30 6.23
C PHE A 15 16.93 -18.87 7.49
N PRO A 16 18.19 -19.30 7.42
CA PRO A 16 18.93 -19.70 8.61
C PRO A 16 18.87 -18.60 9.65
N ALA A 17 18.40 -18.95 10.84
CA ALA A 17 18.26 -18.06 11.97
C ALA A 17 19.05 -18.62 13.15
N THR A 18 19.76 -17.73 13.84
CA THR A 18 20.49 -18.07 15.06
C THR A 18 19.91 -17.28 16.23
N LEU A 19 19.42 -18.01 17.24
CA LEU A 19 19.12 -17.46 18.55
C LEU A 19 20.37 -17.54 19.41
N ASN A 20 20.80 -16.42 19.97
CA ASN A 20 21.85 -16.34 20.98
C ASN A 20 21.27 -15.86 22.32
N ALA A 21 21.40 -16.69 23.37
CA ALA A 21 20.93 -16.39 24.71
C ALA A 21 22.11 -16.31 25.70
N LYS A 22 22.15 -15.23 26.47
CA LYS A 22 23.16 -14.97 27.51
C LYS A 22 22.49 -14.46 28.76
N TRP A 23 23.07 -14.78 29.91
CA TRP A 23 22.73 -14.14 31.17
C TRP A 23 23.17 -12.68 31.18
N LEU A 24 22.59 -11.86 32.08
CA LEU A 24 22.96 -10.45 32.25
C LEU A 24 24.46 -10.24 32.55
N HIS A 25 25.09 -11.21 33.20
CA HIS A 25 26.53 -11.21 33.51
C HIS A 25 27.40 -11.79 32.37
N GLY A 26 26.82 -12.03 31.19
CA GLY A 26 27.53 -12.37 29.96
C GLY A 26 27.80 -13.85 29.72
N LEU A 27 27.55 -14.73 30.70
CA LEU A 27 27.72 -16.18 30.50
C LEU A 27 26.64 -16.74 29.55
N PRO A 28 26.96 -17.78 28.76
CA PRO A 28 25.99 -18.51 27.96
C PRO A 28 24.79 -19.03 28.77
N ALA A 29 23.58 -18.80 28.27
CA ALA A 29 22.37 -19.42 28.82
C ALA A 29 22.23 -20.82 28.21
N ARG A 30 23.01 -21.78 28.73
CA ARG A 30 23.14 -23.14 28.18
C ARG A 30 21.92 -24.00 28.47
N TYR A 31 21.49 -24.80 27.49
CA TYR A 31 20.42 -25.79 27.64
C TYR A 31 19.12 -25.21 28.19
N MET A 32 18.81 -23.96 27.84
CA MET A 32 17.58 -23.30 28.23
C MET A 32 16.52 -23.52 27.17
N ASN A 33 15.33 -23.92 27.60
CA ASN A 33 14.19 -24.03 26.70
C ASN A 33 13.88 -22.64 26.12
N ALA A 34 13.69 -22.58 24.81
CA ALA A 34 13.31 -21.37 24.12
C ALA A 34 12.18 -21.65 23.12
N ILE A 35 11.30 -20.67 22.99
CA ILE A 35 10.21 -20.65 22.02
C ILE A 35 10.36 -19.38 21.19
N VAL A 36 10.31 -19.51 19.87
CA VAL A 36 10.27 -18.37 18.95
C VAL A 36 8.96 -18.43 18.17
N GLU A 37 8.12 -17.42 18.39
CA GLU A 37 6.88 -17.17 17.66
C GLU A 37 7.16 -16.14 16.56
N ALA A 38 6.65 -16.36 15.36
CA ALA A 38 6.76 -15.45 14.24
C ALA A 38 5.37 -15.02 13.77
N THR A 39 5.22 -13.74 13.50
CA THR A 39 4.00 -13.11 13.00
C THR A 39 4.33 -12.34 11.74
N ILE A 40 3.66 -12.65 10.63
CA ILE A 40 3.77 -11.86 9.39
C ILE A 40 2.58 -10.90 9.34
N ALA A 41 2.84 -9.61 9.18
CA ALA A 41 1.81 -8.58 9.15
C ALA A 41 1.99 -7.62 7.96
N SER A 42 0.89 -7.04 7.48
CA SER A 42 0.93 -5.99 6.46
C SER A 42 1.62 -4.73 6.99
N GLY A 43 2.50 -4.16 6.18
CA GLY A 43 3.11 -2.85 6.42
C GLY A 43 2.80 -1.87 5.30
N ASN A 44 3.13 -0.60 5.56
CA ASN A 44 3.19 0.41 4.51
C ASN A 44 4.54 0.31 3.79
N THR A 45 4.48 -0.07 2.51
CA THR A 45 5.65 -0.22 1.65
C THR A 45 6.16 1.15 1.25
N HIS A 46 7.42 1.43 1.58
CA HIS A 46 8.04 2.70 1.28
C HIS A 46 9.50 2.49 0.92
N PHE A 47 9.99 3.30 -0.01
CA PHE A 47 11.40 3.33 -0.41
C PHE A 47 11.91 4.76 -0.27
N LYS A 48 13.05 4.92 0.40
CA LYS A 48 13.60 6.23 0.81
C LYS A 48 13.76 7.20 -0.36
N ASP A 49 14.19 6.70 -1.52
CA ASP A 49 14.46 7.52 -2.70
C ASP A 49 13.20 7.88 -3.51
N PHE A 50 12.04 7.37 -3.09
CA PHE A 50 10.75 7.57 -3.76
C PHE A 50 9.68 8.11 -2.80
N PRO A 51 9.90 9.27 -2.16
CA PRO A 51 8.94 9.85 -1.24
C PRO A 51 7.64 10.25 -1.94
N GLY A 52 6.51 9.92 -1.29
CA GLY A 52 5.17 10.23 -1.78
C GLY A 52 4.66 9.33 -2.91
N TYR A 53 5.41 8.28 -3.27
CA TYR A 53 4.88 7.19 -4.07
C TYR A 53 4.15 6.19 -3.17
N VAL A 54 3.02 5.68 -3.66
CA VAL A 54 2.30 4.57 -3.05
C VAL A 54 2.76 3.30 -3.74
N PHE A 55 3.10 2.27 -2.96
CA PHE A 55 3.49 0.95 -3.46
C PHE A 55 2.49 -0.13 -3.07
N ASN A 56 1.62 0.10 -2.10
CA ASN A 56 0.63 -0.90 -1.70
C ASN A 56 -0.54 -0.97 -2.70
N ASP A 57 -1.09 -2.17 -2.86
CA ASP A 57 -2.40 -2.42 -3.48
C ASP A 57 -3.52 -2.18 -2.46
N PRO A 58 -4.34 -1.13 -2.58
CA PRO A 58 -5.42 -0.83 -1.65
C PRO A 58 -6.63 -1.78 -1.81
N THR A 59 -6.58 -2.71 -2.77
CA THR A 59 -7.65 -3.70 -3.01
C THR A 59 -7.35 -5.06 -2.38
N LYS A 60 -6.17 -5.20 -1.75
CA LYS A 60 -5.73 -6.43 -1.12
C LYS A 60 -5.65 -6.24 0.39
N THR A 61 -6.28 -7.14 1.12
CA THR A 61 -6.09 -7.31 2.56
C THR A 61 -5.16 -8.50 2.81
N PHE A 62 -4.39 -8.42 3.89
CA PHE A 62 -3.49 -9.48 4.32
C PHE A 62 -3.80 -9.87 5.76
N ASP A 63 -4.19 -11.12 5.94
CA ASP A 63 -4.47 -11.67 7.26
C ASP A 63 -3.18 -12.02 7.97
N THR A 64 -3.09 -11.65 9.24
CA THR A 64 -1.91 -11.93 10.05
C THR A 64 -1.93 -13.37 10.52
N GLU A 65 -0.84 -14.10 10.28
CA GLU A 65 -0.66 -15.46 10.78
C GLU A 65 0.47 -15.49 11.81
N GLU A 66 0.21 -16.08 12.98
CA GLU A 66 1.22 -16.37 13.99
C GLU A 66 1.59 -17.86 13.95
N LYS A 67 2.88 -18.16 14.02
CA LYS A 67 3.42 -19.51 13.94
C LYS A 67 4.62 -19.68 14.86
N THR A 68 4.67 -20.76 15.62
CA THR A 68 5.91 -21.19 16.30
C THR A 68 6.91 -21.67 15.26
N VAL A 69 8.04 -20.97 15.17
CA VAL A 69 9.12 -21.27 14.20
C VAL A 69 10.30 -22.00 14.83
N PHE A 70 10.38 -22.01 16.15
CA PHE A 70 11.33 -22.79 16.92
C PHE A 70 10.78 -23.09 18.31
N GLU A 71 10.98 -24.32 18.75
CA GLU A 71 10.76 -24.74 20.13
C GLU A 71 11.82 -25.79 20.48
N GLY A 72 12.64 -25.50 21.47
CA GLY A 72 13.72 -26.39 21.88
C GLY A 72 14.77 -25.74 22.77
N PRO A 73 15.73 -26.52 23.27
CA PRO A 73 16.79 -26.02 24.12
C PRO A 73 17.87 -25.28 23.31
N THR A 74 18.53 -24.31 23.94
CA THR A 74 19.84 -23.81 23.49
C THR A 74 20.94 -24.85 23.70
N ASP A 75 22.04 -24.72 22.98
CA ASP A 75 23.20 -25.61 23.09
C ASP A 75 24.17 -25.19 24.22
N ALA A 76 25.34 -25.84 24.29
CA ALA A 76 26.40 -25.55 25.27
C ALA A 76 26.98 -24.13 25.17
N THR A 77 26.79 -23.45 24.04
CA THR A 77 27.20 -22.07 23.80
C THR A 77 26.08 -21.06 24.07
N GLY A 78 24.89 -21.54 24.45
CA GLY A 78 23.70 -20.72 24.62
C GLY A 78 23.03 -20.35 23.29
N SER A 79 23.28 -21.12 22.23
CA SER A 79 22.78 -20.85 20.89
C SER A 79 21.74 -21.86 20.44
N ALA A 80 20.84 -21.47 19.54
CA ALA A 80 19.97 -22.40 18.81
C ALA A 80 19.88 -21.98 17.35
N SER A 81 19.92 -22.94 16.43
CA SER A 81 19.79 -22.70 14.99
C SER A 81 18.49 -23.30 14.46
N PHE A 82 17.78 -22.54 13.63
CA PHE A 82 16.54 -22.98 13.01
C PHE A 82 16.35 -22.28 11.66
N SER A 83 15.35 -22.68 10.89
CA SER A 83 15.09 -22.10 9.57
C SER A 83 13.60 -21.97 9.33
N PRO A 84 12.98 -20.83 9.66
CA PRO A 84 11.57 -20.63 9.38
C PRO A 84 11.29 -20.67 7.88
N SER A 85 10.11 -21.19 7.55
CA SER A 85 9.49 -21.05 6.25
C SER A 85 8.12 -20.39 6.42
N PHE A 86 7.86 -19.39 5.58
CA PHE A 86 6.62 -18.62 5.54
C PHE A 86 6.00 -18.81 4.17
N ASN A 87 4.71 -19.17 4.13
CA ASN A 87 3.96 -19.20 2.89
C ASN A 87 2.94 -18.07 2.90
N VAL A 88 3.26 -16.99 2.20
CA VAL A 88 2.55 -15.72 2.33
C VAL A 88 1.54 -15.51 1.19
N GLY A 89 1.29 -16.57 0.41
CA GLY A 89 0.33 -16.57 -0.69
C GLY A 89 0.61 -15.48 -1.73
N THR A 90 -0.41 -15.11 -2.52
CA THR A 90 -0.33 -14.09 -3.57
C THR A 90 -1.11 -12.81 -3.23
N ARG A 91 -1.58 -12.70 -1.99
CA ARG A 91 -2.49 -11.62 -1.53
C ARG A 91 -1.79 -10.49 -0.79
N ALA A 92 -0.46 -10.51 -0.72
CA ALA A 92 0.26 -9.43 -0.06
C ALA A 92 0.03 -8.09 -0.81
N PRO A 93 -0.44 -7.04 -0.13
CA PRO A 93 -0.65 -5.73 -0.76
C PRO A 93 0.67 -5.05 -1.11
N GLY A 94 1.79 -5.45 -0.50
CA GLY A 94 3.11 -4.88 -0.71
C GLY A 94 4.16 -5.60 0.12
N MET A 95 5.21 -4.90 0.54
CA MET A 95 6.16 -5.37 1.54
C MET A 95 5.45 -5.57 2.89
N LEU A 96 5.81 -6.67 3.55
CA LEU A 96 5.26 -7.09 4.83
C LEU A 96 6.35 -6.96 5.90
N THR A 97 5.94 -7.20 7.13
CA THR A 97 6.82 -7.17 8.29
C THR A 97 6.79 -8.53 8.97
N ALA A 98 7.95 -9.15 9.17
CA ALA A 98 8.09 -10.33 10.00
C ALA A 98 8.50 -9.91 11.42
N GLN A 99 7.64 -10.22 12.39
CA GLN A 99 7.86 -9.94 13.81
C GLN A 99 8.15 -11.26 14.51
N PHE A 100 9.22 -11.29 15.30
CA PHE A 100 9.62 -12.47 16.06
C PHE A 100 9.56 -12.15 17.54
N LYS A 101 8.88 -13.00 18.30
CA LYS A 101 8.82 -12.95 19.76
C LYS A 101 9.52 -14.18 20.30
N THR A 102 10.64 -13.95 20.97
CA THR A 102 11.44 -15.01 21.59
C THR A 102 11.15 -15.05 23.08
N ARG A 103 10.95 -16.24 23.64
CA ARG A 103 10.87 -16.51 25.07
C ARG A 103 11.96 -17.52 25.44
N VAL A 104 12.82 -17.19 26.40
CA VAL A 104 13.83 -18.11 26.94
C VAL A 104 13.53 -18.34 28.41
N PHE A 105 13.33 -19.61 28.79
CA PHE A 105 12.86 -19.99 30.12
C PHE A 105 14.03 -20.35 31.04
N GLU A 106 13.97 -19.82 32.26
CA GLU A 106 14.85 -20.18 33.37
C GLU A 106 14.34 -21.44 34.08
N LYS A 107 15.22 -22.10 34.84
CA LYS A 107 14.87 -23.33 35.58
C LYS A 107 13.72 -23.14 36.59
N GLY A 108 13.50 -21.91 37.06
CA GLY A 108 12.44 -21.56 38.00
C GLY A 108 11.07 -21.32 37.38
N GLY A 109 10.93 -21.36 36.05
CA GLY A 109 9.69 -21.09 35.33
C GLY A 109 9.53 -19.64 34.83
N ASP A 110 10.37 -18.72 35.32
CA ASP A 110 10.47 -17.37 34.76
C ASP A 110 11.04 -17.40 33.33
N PHE A 111 10.77 -16.36 32.55
CA PHE A 111 11.29 -16.24 31.20
C PHE A 111 11.68 -14.81 30.83
N SER A 112 12.71 -14.71 29.99
CA SER A 112 13.08 -13.47 29.30
C SER A 112 12.39 -13.40 27.94
N VAL A 113 11.95 -12.19 27.55
CA VAL A 113 11.31 -11.92 26.26
C VAL A 113 12.17 -11.00 25.41
N ASP A 114 12.31 -11.31 24.13
CA ASP A 114 12.91 -10.44 23.13
C ASP A 114 11.99 -10.30 21.91
N ARG A 115 12.01 -9.14 21.26
CA ARG A 115 11.23 -8.86 20.05
C ARG A 115 12.16 -8.37 18.94
N TYR A 116 12.11 -9.05 17.80
CA TYR A 116 12.90 -8.70 16.62
C TYR A 116 11.97 -8.46 15.42
N THR A 117 12.31 -7.52 14.55
CA THR A 117 11.50 -7.20 13.37
C THR A 117 12.39 -7.04 12.16
N ILE A 118 11.97 -7.63 11.05
CA ILE A 118 12.69 -7.59 9.78
C ILE A 118 11.68 -7.46 8.63
N PRO A 119 11.98 -6.65 7.59
CA PRO A 119 11.16 -6.60 6.39
C PRO A 119 11.02 -7.97 5.73
N TYR A 120 9.84 -8.23 5.18
CA TYR A 120 9.52 -9.43 4.42
C TYR A 120 9.01 -9.02 3.03
N SER A 121 9.72 -9.44 1.99
CA SER A 121 9.46 -9.11 0.59
C SER A 121 8.80 -10.30 -0.13
N PRO A 122 7.48 -10.29 -0.34
CA PRO A 122 6.80 -11.33 -1.12
C PRO A 122 7.12 -11.23 -2.63
N TYR A 123 7.52 -10.05 -3.09
CA TYR A 123 7.85 -9.80 -4.50
C TYR A 123 9.35 -9.50 -4.67
N LYS A 124 9.90 -9.79 -5.85
CA LYS A 124 11.29 -9.43 -6.25
C LYS A 124 11.42 -8.01 -6.81
N GLY A 125 10.38 -7.22 -6.66
CA GLY A 125 10.30 -5.89 -7.23
C GLY A 125 8.89 -5.32 -7.15
N TYR A 126 8.86 -4.00 -7.06
CA TYR A 126 7.71 -3.21 -6.69
C TYR A 126 7.49 -2.12 -7.72
N VAL A 127 6.23 -1.95 -8.13
CA VAL A 127 5.78 -0.79 -8.89
C VAL A 127 5.16 0.20 -7.91
N GLY A 128 5.48 1.48 -8.06
CA GLY A 128 4.93 2.57 -7.28
C GLY A 128 4.24 3.60 -8.17
N VAL A 129 3.17 4.21 -7.65
CA VAL A 129 2.42 5.26 -8.35
C VAL A 129 2.36 6.52 -7.50
N LYS A 130 2.46 7.68 -8.16
CA LYS A 130 2.21 8.98 -7.55
C LYS A 130 1.28 9.77 -8.46
N VAL A 131 0.02 9.86 -8.03
CA VAL A 131 -0.98 10.69 -8.70
C VAL A 131 -0.80 12.15 -8.27
N PRO A 132 -0.69 13.12 -9.20
CA PRO A 132 -0.55 14.53 -8.86
C PRO A 132 -1.88 15.13 -8.38
N GLU A 133 -1.81 16.32 -7.78
CA GLU A 133 -3.00 17.16 -7.62
C GLU A 133 -3.38 17.80 -8.96
N GLY A 134 -4.67 17.77 -9.27
CA GLY A 134 -5.25 18.38 -10.45
C GLY A 134 -5.66 19.83 -10.25
N LYS A 135 -6.08 20.45 -11.36
CA LYS A 135 -6.57 21.85 -11.40
C LYS A 135 -8.06 21.97 -11.05
N GLY A 136 -8.77 20.84 -10.93
CA GLY A 136 -10.17 20.81 -10.55
C GLY A 136 -10.37 21.05 -9.06
N TRP A 137 -11.64 21.13 -8.66
CA TRP A 137 -12.03 21.32 -7.27
C TRP A 137 -11.36 20.29 -6.34
N ASN A 138 -10.81 20.75 -5.21
CA ASN A 138 -10.12 19.92 -4.21
C ASN A 138 -9.01 19.03 -4.80
N GLY A 139 -8.26 19.53 -5.79
CA GLY A 139 -7.17 18.78 -6.42
C GLY A 139 -7.62 17.71 -7.40
N ALA A 140 -8.88 17.72 -7.86
CA ALA A 140 -9.38 16.75 -8.82
C ALA A 140 -8.73 16.91 -10.20
N LEU A 141 -8.41 15.79 -10.85
CA LEU A 141 -7.89 15.75 -12.22
C LEU A 141 -9.02 16.02 -13.23
N TYR A 142 -8.71 16.68 -14.35
CA TYR A 142 -9.68 16.83 -15.43
C TYR A 142 -9.70 15.58 -16.29
N SER A 143 -10.82 14.86 -16.27
CA SER A 143 -11.02 13.60 -16.99
C SER A 143 -10.98 13.72 -18.52
N ASN A 144 -11.28 14.91 -19.04
CA ASN A 144 -11.27 15.26 -20.46
C ASN A 144 -9.98 15.95 -20.93
N GLU A 145 -8.95 16.04 -20.07
CA GLU A 145 -7.63 16.54 -20.44
C GLU A 145 -6.53 15.51 -20.08
N PRO A 146 -5.33 15.59 -20.70
CA PRO A 146 -4.19 14.80 -20.28
C PRO A 146 -3.69 15.17 -18.87
N ASN A 147 -3.47 14.18 -18.02
CA ASN A 147 -2.89 14.31 -16.68
C ASN A 147 -1.66 13.41 -16.54
N VAL A 148 -0.54 13.95 -16.04
CA VAL A 148 0.72 13.20 -15.93
C VAL A 148 0.79 12.47 -14.60
N ILE A 149 0.68 11.15 -14.62
CA ILE A 149 0.86 10.28 -13.45
C ILE A 149 2.29 9.74 -13.45
N SER A 150 2.99 9.88 -12.32
CA SER A 150 4.35 9.36 -12.19
C SER A 150 4.32 7.90 -11.75
N VAL A 151 5.10 7.07 -12.41
CA VAL A 151 5.22 5.63 -12.14
C VAL A 151 6.69 5.29 -11.94
N VAL A 152 6.98 4.45 -10.94
CA VAL A 152 8.33 3.98 -10.64
C VAL A 152 8.36 2.48 -10.46
N THR A 153 9.50 1.87 -10.73
CA THR A 153 9.74 0.44 -10.51
C THR A 153 11.09 0.23 -9.85
N VAL A 154 11.10 -0.53 -8.76
CA VAL A 154 12.28 -0.80 -7.93
C VAL A 154 12.40 -2.28 -7.58
N ASN A 155 13.59 -2.74 -7.20
CA ASN A 155 13.77 -4.04 -6.55
C ASN A 155 13.36 -3.97 -5.06
N GLU A 156 13.45 -5.09 -4.34
CA GLU A 156 13.19 -5.17 -2.89
C GLU A 156 14.09 -4.27 -2.01
N ASN A 157 15.22 -3.80 -2.53
CA ASN A 157 16.13 -2.88 -1.83
C ASN A 157 15.82 -1.41 -2.12
N GLY A 158 14.91 -1.12 -3.07
CA GLY A 158 14.58 0.23 -3.52
C GLY A 158 15.42 0.73 -4.70
N ASP A 159 16.29 -0.10 -5.28
CA ASP A 159 17.07 0.30 -6.45
C ASP A 159 16.18 0.33 -7.70
N PRO A 160 16.27 1.33 -8.58
CA PRO A 160 15.47 1.40 -9.81
C PRO A 160 15.70 0.20 -10.74
N VAL A 161 14.63 -0.34 -11.30
CA VAL A 161 14.69 -1.46 -12.27
C VAL A 161 13.75 -1.21 -13.43
N ASN A 162 14.20 -1.45 -14.67
CA ASN A 162 13.36 -1.32 -15.86
C ASN A 162 12.32 -2.44 -15.96
N ARG A 163 11.13 -2.06 -16.42
CA ARG A 163 9.99 -2.95 -16.69
C ARG A 163 9.35 -2.57 -18.01
N ASN A 164 8.85 -3.59 -18.71
CA ASN A 164 8.08 -3.41 -19.92
C ASN A 164 6.63 -3.81 -19.66
N ALA A 165 5.71 -3.16 -20.36
CA ALA A 165 4.28 -3.47 -20.37
C ALA A 165 3.66 -3.50 -18.96
N LEU A 166 3.99 -2.54 -18.10
CA LEU A 166 3.26 -2.33 -16.85
C LEU A 166 1.79 -2.08 -17.19
N LYS A 167 0.91 -2.91 -16.67
CA LYS A 167 -0.52 -2.84 -16.99
C LYS A 167 -1.20 -1.81 -16.10
N ILE A 168 -1.78 -0.79 -16.70
CA ILE A 168 -2.53 0.25 -16.01
C ILE A 168 -4.02 -0.04 -16.19
N GLN A 169 -4.79 -0.03 -15.10
CA GLN A 169 -6.25 -0.13 -15.12
C GLN A 169 -6.86 0.99 -14.28
N ILE A 170 -7.82 1.71 -14.83
CA ILE A 170 -8.53 2.79 -14.12
C ILE A 170 -9.98 2.41 -13.97
N PHE A 171 -10.48 2.45 -12.73
CA PHE A 171 -11.84 2.08 -12.37
C PHE A 171 -12.63 3.28 -11.87
N SER A 172 -13.93 3.31 -12.18
CA SER A 172 -14.91 4.14 -11.50
C SER A 172 -15.23 3.55 -10.13
N VAL A 173 -15.25 4.38 -9.09
CA VAL A 173 -15.60 3.97 -7.72
C VAL A 173 -16.79 4.82 -7.28
N SER A 174 -17.93 4.15 -7.10
CA SER A 174 -19.20 4.80 -6.74
C SER A 174 -19.29 4.97 -5.22
N TRP A 175 -19.29 6.21 -4.74
CA TRP A 175 -19.47 6.51 -3.31
C TRP A 175 -20.97 6.47 -2.93
N ARG A 176 -21.31 5.91 -1.76
CA ARG A 176 -22.59 6.16 -1.08
C ARG A 176 -22.30 6.58 0.37
N TRP A 177 -22.38 7.88 0.62
CA TRP A 177 -21.89 8.61 1.81
C TRP A 177 -22.50 8.23 3.17
N TRP A 178 -23.42 7.28 3.25
CA TRP A 178 -24.10 6.92 4.50
C TRP A 178 -23.71 5.55 5.05
N TRP A 179 -22.79 4.83 4.41
CA TRP A 179 -22.27 3.56 4.91
C TRP A 179 -20.75 3.50 4.81
N GLU A 180 -20.14 3.45 5.99
CA GLU A 180 -18.95 2.66 6.31
C GLU A 180 -17.55 3.30 6.30
N HIS A 181 -16.86 2.87 7.37
CA HIS A 181 -15.56 3.26 7.89
C HIS A 181 -14.42 2.32 7.41
N ASN A 182 -14.64 1.46 6.41
CA ASN A 182 -13.69 0.43 5.95
C ASN A 182 -13.40 0.55 4.43
N ASP A 183 -12.51 1.46 4.04
CA ASP A 183 -12.18 1.81 2.65
C ASP A 183 -11.67 0.64 1.77
N ASP A 184 -10.95 -0.34 2.33
CA ASP A 184 -10.23 -1.36 1.54
C ASP A 184 -11.15 -2.45 0.96
N TYR A 185 -12.20 -2.85 1.69
CA TYR A 185 -13.10 -3.94 1.26
C TYR A 185 -13.97 -3.53 0.07
N ASP A 186 -14.31 -2.25 -0.04
CA ASP A 186 -15.16 -1.73 -1.11
C ASP A 186 -14.40 -1.63 -2.44
N LEU A 187 -13.11 -1.24 -2.43
CA LEU A 187 -12.30 -1.15 -3.65
C LEU A 187 -12.15 -2.49 -4.39
N ALA A 188 -11.92 -3.57 -3.64
CA ALA A 188 -11.84 -4.92 -4.21
C ALA A 188 -13.14 -5.36 -4.92
N ARG A 189 -14.29 -4.84 -4.49
CA ARG A 189 -15.59 -5.10 -5.13
C ARG A 189 -15.67 -4.46 -6.51
N TYR A 190 -15.21 -3.22 -6.66
CA TYR A 190 -15.20 -2.52 -7.96
C TYR A 190 -14.29 -3.21 -8.97
N VAL A 191 -13.12 -3.66 -8.52
CA VAL A 191 -12.17 -4.41 -9.36
C VAL A 191 -12.75 -5.74 -9.80
N ARG A 192 -13.46 -6.48 -8.92
CA ARG A 192 -14.12 -7.74 -9.31
C ARG A 192 -15.23 -7.54 -10.35
N ASN A 193 -15.95 -6.42 -10.28
CA ASN A 193 -16.95 -6.04 -11.29
C ASN A 193 -16.30 -5.19 -12.40
N THR A 194 -15.28 -5.76 -13.06
CA THR A 194 -14.51 -5.10 -14.13
C THR A 194 -15.41 -4.57 -15.24
N HIS A 195 -16.39 -5.35 -15.68
CA HIS A 195 -17.25 -5.02 -16.82
C HIS A 195 -18.01 -3.70 -16.65
N ASN A 196 -18.42 -3.36 -15.42
CA ASN A 196 -19.21 -2.16 -15.17
C ASN A 196 -18.36 -0.96 -14.75
N ASN A 197 -17.17 -1.20 -14.18
CA ASN A 197 -16.41 -0.15 -13.51
C ASN A 197 -15.09 0.21 -14.23
N LEU A 198 -14.56 -0.65 -15.10
CA LEU A 198 -13.31 -0.39 -15.80
C LEU A 198 -13.53 0.71 -16.86
N LEU A 199 -12.83 1.83 -16.68
CA LEU A 199 -12.88 2.97 -17.59
C LEU A 199 -11.80 2.90 -18.66
N LYS A 200 -10.60 2.40 -18.29
CA LYS A 200 -9.44 2.42 -19.18
C LYS A 200 -8.45 1.32 -18.84
N THR A 201 -7.82 0.76 -19.86
CA THR A 201 -6.63 -0.10 -19.75
C THR A 201 -5.55 0.41 -20.69
N ASP A 202 -4.37 0.70 -20.14
CA ASP A 202 -3.20 1.19 -20.88
C ASP A 202 -1.94 0.42 -20.44
N TYR A 203 -0.83 0.67 -21.11
CA TYR A 203 0.47 0.08 -20.78
C TYR A 203 1.58 1.13 -20.80
N VAL A 204 2.57 0.98 -19.93
CA VAL A 204 3.75 1.86 -19.91
C VAL A 204 5.02 1.06 -19.62
N ASP A 205 6.13 1.50 -20.20
CA ASP A 205 7.46 0.98 -19.92
C ASP A 205 8.22 1.95 -19.02
N THR A 206 9.06 1.42 -18.13
CA THR A 206 9.97 2.24 -17.32
C THR A 206 11.39 2.22 -17.89
N LYS A 207 12.03 3.40 -17.85
CA LYS A 207 13.45 3.62 -18.14
C LYS A 207 14.10 4.21 -16.90
N ASP A 208 15.23 3.64 -16.51
CA ASP A 208 15.88 3.85 -15.21
C ASP A 208 14.89 3.77 -14.03
N GLY A 209 13.98 2.79 -14.12
CA GLY A 209 12.92 2.56 -13.14
C GLY A 209 11.87 3.67 -13.03
N LYS A 210 11.73 4.53 -14.04
CA LYS A 210 10.78 5.66 -14.05
C LYS A 210 9.95 5.70 -15.33
N ALA A 211 8.72 6.17 -15.23
CA ALA A 211 7.85 6.48 -16.35
C ALA A 211 6.89 7.64 -16.02
N LEU A 212 6.48 8.36 -17.06
CA LEU A 212 5.42 9.36 -17.00
C LEU A 212 4.25 8.88 -17.86
N TYR A 213 3.14 8.54 -17.21
CA TYR A 213 1.93 8.08 -17.87
C TYR A 213 0.98 9.26 -18.09
N GLN A 214 0.67 9.57 -19.36
CA GLN A 214 -0.28 10.61 -19.73
C GLN A 214 -1.71 10.06 -19.72
N MET A 215 -2.35 10.09 -18.55
CA MET A 215 -3.71 9.63 -18.36
C MET A 215 -4.71 10.62 -18.99
N ASN A 216 -5.57 10.12 -19.88
CA ASN A 216 -6.74 10.84 -20.38
C ASN A 216 -7.91 9.88 -20.50
N LEU A 217 -9.04 10.18 -19.86
CA LEU A 217 -10.24 9.34 -19.92
C LEU A 217 -11.13 9.67 -21.13
N GLY A 218 -10.91 10.80 -21.81
CA GLY A 218 -11.58 11.14 -23.06
C GLY A 218 -13.07 11.47 -22.93
N GLY A 219 -13.55 11.72 -21.71
CA GLY A 219 -14.96 11.99 -21.45
C GLY A 219 -15.19 12.72 -20.13
N ASN A 220 -16.45 13.08 -19.87
CA ASN A 220 -16.85 13.84 -18.69
C ASN A 220 -17.10 12.90 -17.50
N TYR A 221 -16.05 12.59 -16.74
CA TYR A 221 -16.12 11.71 -15.58
C TYR A 221 -15.91 12.50 -14.29
N TYR A 222 -16.90 12.47 -13.40
CA TYR A 222 -16.80 13.05 -12.07
C TYR A 222 -16.62 11.97 -10.98
N GLY A 223 -16.14 12.37 -9.81
CA GLY A 223 -16.08 11.54 -8.60
C GLY A 223 -14.82 10.67 -8.48
N ARG A 224 -14.83 9.77 -7.49
CA ARG A 224 -13.69 8.92 -7.12
C ARG A 224 -13.33 7.94 -8.25
N LYS A 225 -12.04 7.70 -8.40
CA LYS A 225 -11.42 6.75 -9.33
C LYS A 225 -10.36 5.96 -8.56
N LEU A 226 -10.05 4.77 -9.06
CA LEU A 226 -8.94 3.95 -8.60
C LEU A 226 -8.04 3.67 -9.80
N ILE A 227 -6.75 4.02 -9.70
CA ILE A 227 -5.73 3.52 -10.62
C ILE A 227 -5.04 2.31 -9.98
N LEU A 228 -4.94 1.22 -10.73
CA LEU A 228 -4.08 0.07 -10.41
C LEU A 228 -3.00 -0.05 -11.48
N ILE A 229 -1.77 -0.33 -11.05
CA ILE A 229 -0.65 -0.61 -11.93
C ILE A 229 -0.03 -1.94 -11.52
N THR A 230 0.04 -2.89 -12.45
CA THR A 230 0.58 -4.23 -12.22
C THR A 230 1.88 -4.43 -12.99
N ASP A 231 2.93 -4.84 -12.29
CA ASP A 231 4.17 -5.32 -12.89
C ASP A 231 4.01 -6.78 -13.33
N PRO A 232 3.99 -7.09 -14.63
CA PRO A 232 3.81 -8.47 -15.10
C PRO A 232 5.01 -9.37 -14.77
N ALA A 233 6.19 -8.80 -14.52
CA ALA A 233 7.40 -9.59 -14.23
C ALA A 233 7.41 -10.15 -12.79
N THR A 234 6.86 -9.40 -11.83
CA THR A 234 6.85 -9.80 -10.41
C THR A 234 5.46 -10.17 -9.90
N GLY A 235 4.39 -9.77 -10.60
CA GLY A 235 3.02 -9.89 -10.15
C GLY A 235 2.62 -8.86 -9.08
N HIS A 236 3.52 -7.95 -8.72
CA HIS A 236 3.21 -6.87 -7.77
C HIS A 236 2.23 -5.87 -8.40
N THR A 237 1.23 -5.44 -7.62
CA THR A 237 0.28 -4.40 -8.01
C THR A 237 0.36 -3.29 -6.99
N THR A 238 0.29 -2.04 -7.45
CA THR A 238 0.08 -0.87 -6.60
C THR A 238 -1.22 -0.18 -6.98
N GLY A 239 -1.80 0.59 -6.07
CA GLY A 239 -2.96 1.41 -6.40
C GLY A 239 -3.08 2.68 -5.59
N GLN A 240 -3.79 3.65 -6.16
CA GLN A 240 -4.11 4.89 -5.48
C GLN A 240 -5.49 5.38 -5.93
N THR A 241 -6.31 5.85 -4.99
CA THR A 241 -7.56 6.53 -5.33
C THR A 241 -7.31 8.02 -5.58
N PHE A 242 -8.04 8.57 -6.53
CA PHE A 242 -8.01 9.99 -6.88
C PHE A 242 -9.39 10.46 -7.32
N TYR A 243 -9.58 11.77 -7.43
CA TYR A 243 -10.84 12.34 -7.87
C TYR A 243 -10.70 12.92 -9.28
N THR A 244 -11.77 12.79 -10.06
CA THR A 244 -11.89 13.48 -11.34
C THR A 244 -13.05 14.45 -11.32
N THR A 245 -12.89 15.52 -12.09
CA THR A 245 -13.96 16.37 -12.60
C THR A 245 -13.70 16.58 -14.09
N TYR A 246 -14.39 17.50 -14.76
CA TYR A 246 -14.12 17.83 -16.16
C TYR A 246 -14.06 19.34 -16.35
N LYS A 247 -13.22 19.79 -17.27
CA LYS A 247 -13.12 21.22 -17.60
C LYS A 247 -14.41 21.68 -18.28
N GLY A 248 -14.84 22.90 -17.96
CA GLY A 248 -16.12 23.45 -18.41
C GLY A 248 -17.31 23.09 -17.51
N TRP A 249 -17.09 22.34 -16.42
CA TRP A 249 -18.17 21.99 -15.49
C TRP A 249 -18.84 23.21 -14.82
N TRP A 250 -18.10 24.32 -14.63
CA TRP A 250 -18.65 25.58 -14.07
C TRP A 250 -19.32 26.48 -15.12
N ASP A 251 -18.97 26.34 -16.41
CA ASP A 251 -19.47 27.23 -17.47
C ASP A 251 -20.89 26.88 -17.95
N ASN A 252 -21.44 25.73 -17.51
CA ASN A 252 -22.81 25.32 -17.83
C ASN A 252 -23.83 25.93 -16.88
N ASN A 253 -24.03 27.25 -16.98
CA ASN A 253 -25.11 28.00 -16.31
C ASN A 253 -26.46 27.92 -17.05
N GLY A 254 -26.64 26.99 -17.99
CA GLY A 254 -27.88 26.86 -18.73
C GLY A 254 -28.04 25.53 -19.43
N GLY A 255 -28.96 24.71 -18.91
CA GLY A 255 -29.59 23.61 -19.65
C GLY A 255 -29.00 22.23 -19.39
N ASP A 256 -29.75 21.45 -18.62
CA ASP A 256 -29.76 19.98 -18.55
C ASP A 256 -28.46 19.24 -18.19
N ASN A 257 -28.35 18.89 -16.91
CA ASN A 257 -27.42 17.88 -16.43
C ASN A 257 -28.18 16.78 -15.67
N PRO A 258 -28.35 15.56 -16.23
CA PRO A 258 -28.90 14.42 -15.52
C PRO A 258 -27.83 13.85 -14.58
N GLY A 259 -27.78 14.37 -13.36
CA GLY A 259 -26.84 13.87 -12.33
C GLY A 259 -26.66 14.78 -11.10
N GLY A 260 -27.34 15.93 -11.05
CA GLY A 260 -27.28 16.88 -9.94
C GLY A 260 -28.03 16.47 -8.67
N ALA A 261 -27.83 15.25 -8.18
CA ALA A 261 -28.44 14.81 -6.91
C ALA A 261 -27.53 14.98 -5.67
N GLU A 262 -26.28 15.45 -5.81
CA GLU A 262 -25.37 15.60 -4.65
C GLU A 262 -24.67 16.97 -4.52
N MET A 263 -25.21 18.05 -5.09
CA MET A 263 -24.73 19.40 -4.76
C MET A 263 -25.87 20.35 -4.39
N LEU A 264 -25.90 20.80 -3.14
CA LEU A 264 -26.65 21.99 -2.73
C LEU A 264 -26.00 23.21 -3.38
N VAL A 265 -26.51 23.58 -4.56
CA VAL A 265 -26.20 24.86 -5.18
C VAL A 265 -26.94 25.95 -4.41
N PHE A 266 -26.23 26.71 -3.58
CA PHE A 266 -26.77 27.93 -3.00
C PHE A 266 -26.74 29.04 -4.07
N ASN A 267 -27.85 29.19 -4.81
CA ASN A 267 -28.06 30.37 -5.64
C ASN A 267 -28.68 31.48 -4.79
N THR A 268 -27.92 32.55 -4.55
CA THR A 268 -28.43 33.79 -3.95
C THR A 268 -29.15 34.61 -5.02
N ASN A 269 -30.46 34.41 -5.15
CA ASN A 269 -31.32 35.35 -5.86
C ASN A 269 -31.54 36.58 -4.98
N LYS A 270 -30.72 37.63 -5.14
CA LYS A 270 -31.14 39.03 -4.92
C LYS A 270 -30.10 40.02 -5.44
N ASN A 271 -30.46 40.67 -6.54
CA ASN A 271 -29.87 41.92 -6.98
C ASN A 271 -30.10 43.03 -5.93
N ASN A 272 -29.07 43.85 -5.74
CA ASN A 272 -29.02 45.12 -5.00
C ASN A 272 -29.22 45.10 -3.47
N ILE A 273 -28.13 45.41 -2.77
CA ILE A 273 -28.19 46.17 -1.51
C ILE A 273 -27.45 47.49 -1.74
N ALA A 274 -28.23 48.57 -1.82
CA ALA A 274 -27.71 49.93 -1.86
C ALA A 274 -27.10 50.30 -0.51
N LEU A 275 -25.95 50.99 -0.55
CA LEU A 275 -25.28 51.59 0.60
C LEU A 275 -26.14 52.74 1.18
N ALA A 276 -26.78 52.51 2.32
CA ALA A 276 -27.33 53.60 3.13
C ALA A 276 -26.27 54.12 4.11
N LYS A 277 -25.85 55.37 3.88
CA LYS A 277 -24.92 56.14 4.71
C LYS A 277 -25.50 56.43 6.10
N ARG A 278 -24.60 56.38 7.11
CA ARG A 278 -24.69 57.06 8.41
C ARG A 278 -25.07 58.54 8.26
N TYR A 279 -25.96 59.04 9.11
CA TYR A 279 -25.82 60.35 9.76
C TYR A 279 -26.34 60.27 11.21
N ARG A 280 -25.81 61.19 12.01
CA ARG A 280 -25.66 61.23 13.48
C ARG A 280 -26.91 60.93 14.30
#